data_AF-A0A956KQY9-F1
#
_entry.id   AF-A0A956KQY9-F1
#
_cell.length_a   1.000
_cell.length_b   1.000
_cell.length_c   1.000
_cell.angle_alpha   90.00
_cell.angle_beta   90.00
_cell.angle_gamma   90.00
#
_symmetry.space_group_name_H-M   'P 1'
#
loop_
_entity.id
_entity.type
_entity.pdbx_description
1 polymer ?
#
loop_
_entity_poly.entity_id
_entity_poly.type
_entity_poly.pdbx_seq_one_letter_code
_entity_poly.pdbx_strand_id
1 'polypeptide(L)'
;AVRAGWPQQWGPEAERLQLLHGAALWHARDRDKGLSRAERKLACARAPSGRIYSWGELFAGIERAGELWVAAARSPLSDAAEAEEFTVIASYAGVGPTNLEDEEDRSLLRSPMQALLQMGLSAGGDEPRWLGLRCFMPVAPDADETRQWRPLATHVERILDLCAYKIDGCRFGHFAGSGSLLRGRVAISQREFGEITRQADAGALGTGLFTRRRVLVIDADHPVVRTLLGLSLREVELAAYQLIKLFFVRGAAIEPELDSNLASAAMQMREQRCPRPQS
;
A
#
# COMPACT_ATOMS: atom_id res chain seq x y z
N ALA A 1 -35.84 4.39 44.51
CA ALA A 1 -35.15 5.26 43.54
C ALA A 1 -35.48 4.76 42.13
N VAL A 2 -36.19 5.58 41.36
CA VAL A 2 -36.67 5.27 40.01
C VAL A 2 -35.46 5.15 39.07
N ARG A 3 -35.25 3.99 38.43
CA ARG A 3 -34.34 3.87 37.29
C ARG A 3 -34.94 4.70 36.16
N ALA A 4 -34.34 5.84 35.85
CA ALA A 4 -34.74 6.67 34.72
C ALA A 4 -34.78 5.81 33.47
N GLY A 5 -35.95 5.73 32.85
CA GLY A 5 -36.21 4.97 31.64
C GLY A 5 -35.30 5.46 30.53
N TRP A 6 -34.45 4.56 30.05
CA TRP A 6 -33.73 4.78 28.81
C TRP A 6 -34.77 4.83 27.68
N PRO A 7 -34.75 5.85 26.80
CA PRO A 7 -35.70 5.92 25.70
C PRO A 7 -35.57 4.66 24.84
N GLN A 8 -36.70 3.99 24.59
CA GLN A 8 -36.77 2.68 23.93
C GLN A 8 -36.44 2.73 22.44
N GLN A 9 -36.40 3.92 21.84
CA GLN A 9 -35.96 4.17 20.47
C GLN A 9 -35.16 5.46 20.44
N TRP A 10 -33.93 5.37 19.97
CA TRP A 10 -33.04 6.51 19.81
C TRP A 10 -33.27 7.04 18.39
N GLY A 11 -33.32 8.36 18.22
CA GLY A 11 -33.29 8.93 16.86
C GLY A 11 -31.98 8.58 16.15
N PRO A 12 -31.91 8.63 14.81
CA PRO A 12 -30.71 8.26 14.04
C PRO A 12 -29.44 8.96 14.51
N GLU A 13 -29.55 10.21 14.97
CA GLU A 13 -28.43 10.99 15.52
C GLU A 13 -27.94 10.51 16.90
N ALA A 14 -28.84 9.99 17.74
CA ALA A 14 -28.50 9.44 19.04
C ALA A 14 -27.85 8.07 18.91
N GLU A 15 -28.36 7.19 18.03
CA GLU A 15 -27.70 5.92 17.68
C GLU A 15 -26.29 6.15 17.13
N ARG A 16 -26.16 7.15 16.25
CA ARG A 16 -24.89 7.63 15.71
C ARG A 16 -23.92 8.02 16.83
N LEU A 17 -24.34 8.88 17.77
CA LEU A 17 -23.50 9.27 18.91
C LEU A 17 -23.14 8.11 19.85
N GLN A 18 -24.03 7.12 20.02
CA GLN A 18 -23.76 5.94 20.83
C GLN A 18 -22.68 5.05 20.24
N LEU A 19 -22.73 4.83 18.92
CA LEU A 19 -21.74 4.08 18.19
C LEU A 19 -20.38 4.77 18.28
N LEU A 20 -20.33 6.08 18.03
CA LEU A 20 -19.11 6.88 18.18
C LEU A 20 -18.52 6.81 19.60
N HIS A 21 -19.37 6.89 20.61
CA HIS A 21 -18.95 6.74 22.01
C HIS A 21 -18.45 5.30 22.31
N GLY A 22 -19.07 4.28 21.73
CA GLY A 22 -18.62 2.89 21.83
C GLY A 22 -17.23 2.66 21.21
N ALA A 23 -16.97 3.21 20.02
CA ALA A 23 -15.65 3.17 19.37
C ALA A 23 -14.58 3.87 20.22
N ALA A 24 -14.89 5.08 20.70
CA ALA A 24 -14.00 5.87 21.56
C ALA A 24 -13.69 5.17 22.89
N LEU A 25 -14.69 4.54 23.53
CA LEU A 25 -14.51 3.81 24.79
C LEU A 25 -13.66 2.56 24.65
N TRP A 26 -13.65 1.90 23.49
CA TRP A 26 -12.76 0.76 23.25
C TRP A 26 -11.29 1.19 23.19
N HIS A 27 -10.99 2.27 22.45
CA HIS A 27 -9.64 2.85 22.43
C HIS A 27 -9.18 3.33 23.82
N ALA A 28 -10.10 3.61 24.74
CA ALA A 28 -9.78 3.97 26.12
C ALA A 28 -9.46 2.76 27.03
N ARG A 29 -9.84 1.54 26.62
CA ARG A 29 -9.75 0.31 27.42
C ARG A 29 -8.60 -0.61 27.02
N ASP A 30 -8.00 -0.43 25.85
CA ASP A 30 -6.92 -1.30 25.37
C ASP A 30 -5.51 -0.76 25.72
N ARG A 31 -4.74 -1.63 26.39
CA ARG A 31 -3.36 -1.54 26.96
C ARG A 31 -3.05 -0.58 28.12
N ASP A 32 -2.60 -1.20 29.23
CA ASP A 32 -1.71 -0.85 30.37
C ASP A 32 -1.62 0.56 30.98
N LYS A 33 -2.05 1.61 30.29
CA LYS A 33 -2.22 2.97 30.84
C LYS A 33 -3.48 3.57 30.22
N GLY A 34 -4.63 3.23 30.80
CA GLY A 34 -5.92 3.75 30.35
C GLY A 34 -5.93 5.27 30.30
N LEU A 35 -6.68 5.83 29.35
CA LEU A 35 -6.83 7.28 29.17
C LEU A 35 -7.29 7.97 30.45
N SER A 36 -6.79 9.20 30.69
CA SER A 36 -7.30 10.04 31.76
C SER A 36 -8.79 10.35 31.54
N ARG A 37 -9.49 10.70 32.62
CA ARG A 37 -10.93 11.01 32.56
C ARG A 37 -11.25 12.20 31.64
N ALA A 38 -10.31 13.14 31.47
CA ALA A 38 -10.47 14.28 30.57
C ALA A 38 -10.31 13.86 29.10
N GLU A 39 -9.28 13.07 28.78
CA GLU A 39 -9.02 12.59 27.41
C GLU A 39 -10.16 11.70 26.90
N ARG A 40 -10.76 10.86 27.75
CA ARG A 40 -11.91 10.02 27.37
C ARG A 40 -13.12 10.80 26.87
N LYS A 41 -13.30 12.06 27.29
CA LYS A 41 -14.44 12.88 26.86
C LYS A 41 -14.25 13.44 25.46
N LEU A 42 -13.01 13.50 24.98
CA LEU A 42 -12.65 14.18 23.73
C LEU A 42 -12.15 13.20 22.68
N ALA A 43 -11.55 12.08 23.09
CA ALA A 43 -11.02 11.06 22.21
C ALA A 43 -12.09 10.45 21.31
N CYS A 44 -11.82 10.38 20.01
CA CYS A 44 -12.70 9.79 19.00
C CYS A 44 -12.04 8.63 18.25
N ALA A 45 -10.73 8.71 18.01
CA ALA A 45 -9.97 7.73 17.28
C ALA A 45 -8.53 7.66 17.81
N ARG A 46 -7.81 6.61 17.41
CA ARG A 46 -6.39 6.45 17.69
C ARG A 46 -5.63 6.23 16.38
N ALA A 47 -4.49 6.86 16.22
CA ALA A 47 -3.56 6.59 15.15
C ALA A 47 -2.83 5.25 15.37
N PRO A 48 -2.28 4.62 14.34
CA PRO A 48 -1.43 3.43 14.49
C PRO A 48 -0.24 3.63 15.45
N SER A 49 0.37 4.82 15.46
CA SER A 49 1.42 5.21 16.42
C SER A 49 0.99 5.17 17.90
N GLY A 50 -0.32 5.18 18.17
CA GLY A 50 -0.90 5.32 19.50
C GLY A 50 -1.38 6.74 19.83
N ARG A 51 -1.10 7.74 18.97
CA ARG A 51 -1.66 9.10 19.11
C ARG A 51 -3.17 9.06 19.18
N ILE A 52 -3.76 9.91 20.01
CA ILE A 52 -5.20 9.98 20.20
C ILE A 52 -5.72 11.25 19.54
N TYR A 53 -6.77 11.10 18.74
CA TYR A 53 -7.44 12.22 18.09
C TYR A 53 -8.67 12.61 18.89
N SER A 54 -8.83 13.90 19.13
CA SER A 54 -10.14 14.49 19.40
C SER A 54 -10.94 14.66 18.10
N TRP A 55 -12.26 14.83 18.21
CA TRP A 55 -13.10 15.12 17.05
C TRP A 55 -12.63 16.36 16.27
N GLY A 56 -12.26 17.43 16.98
CA GLY A 56 -11.78 18.66 16.36
C GLY A 56 -10.47 18.46 15.59
N GLU A 57 -9.52 17.72 16.16
CA GLU A 57 -8.25 17.39 15.47
C GLU A 57 -8.48 16.49 14.26
N LEU A 58 -9.36 15.48 14.38
CA LEU A 58 -9.67 14.58 13.28
C LEU A 58 -10.30 15.36 12.11
N PHE A 59 -11.30 16.19 12.37
CA PHE A 59 -11.94 16.99 11.31
C PHE A 59 -11.00 18.02 10.70
N ALA A 60 -10.21 18.73 11.51
CA ALA A 60 -9.22 19.68 11.00
C ALA A 60 -8.13 19.00 10.16
N GLY A 61 -7.74 17.77 10.52
CA GLY A 61 -6.82 16.95 9.73
C GLY A 61 -7.43 16.50 8.40
N ILE A 62 -8.67 16.03 8.40
CA ILE A 62 -9.41 15.63 7.19
C ILE A 62 -9.61 16.84 6.26
N GLU A 63 -10.00 17.99 6.80
CA GLU A 63 -10.19 19.21 6.01
C GLU A 63 -8.89 19.66 5.33
N ARG A 64 -7.76 19.58 6.05
CA ARG A 64 -6.44 19.94 5.51
C ARG A 64 -5.94 18.96 4.45
N ALA A 65 -6.05 17.66 4.72
CA ALA A 65 -5.53 16.60 3.86
C ALA A 65 -6.50 16.20 2.73
N GLY A 66 -7.77 16.58 2.85
CA GLY A 66 -8.89 16.17 2.00
C GLY A 66 -9.30 14.70 2.16
N GLU A 67 -8.64 13.93 3.02
CA GLU A 67 -8.75 12.47 3.05
C GLU A 67 -8.55 11.92 4.47
N LEU A 68 -9.37 10.92 4.84
CA LEU A 68 -9.18 10.10 6.04
C LEU A 68 -8.64 8.73 5.63
N TRP A 69 -7.51 8.34 6.20
CA TRP A 69 -6.87 7.05 5.96
C TRP A 69 -7.09 6.07 7.10
N VAL A 70 -7.18 4.79 6.75
CA VAL A 70 -7.32 3.69 7.73
C VAL A 70 -6.16 2.72 7.57
N ALA A 71 -5.51 2.37 8.68
CA ALA A 71 -4.47 1.34 8.72
C ALA A 71 -4.86 0.20 9.66
N ALA A 72 -4.64 -1.04 9.25
CA ALA A 72 -5.04 -2.21 10.03
C ALA A 72 -4.20 -2.40 11.32
N ALA A 73 -2.93 -1.99 11.26
CA ALA A 73 -1.99 -2.03 12.37
C ALA A 73 -0.92 -0.96 12.16
N ARG A 74 -0.04 -0.78 13.16
CA ARG A 74 1.17 0.03 13.02
C ARG A 74 2.17 -0.67 12.12
N SER A 75 2.72 0.06 11.14
CA SER A 75 3.71 -0.41 10.19
C SER A 75 4.61 0.75 9.73
N PRO A 76 5.72 0.46 9.01
CA PRO A 76 6.52 1.52 8.39
C PRO A 76 5.70 2.47 7.52
N LEU A 77 4.76 1.95 6.71
CA LEU A 77 3.89 2.78 5.88
C LEU A 77 2.99 3.70 6.71
N SER A 78 2.40 3.23 7.82
CA SER A 78 1.58 4.08 8.67
C SER A 78 2.41 5.15 9.37
N ASP A 79 3.61 4.79 9.85
CA ASP A 79 4.51 5.72 10.52
C ASP A 79 4.97 6.83 9.55
N ALA A 80 5.31 6.47 8.31
CA ALA A 80 5.65 7.44 7.26
C ALA A 80 4.47 8.33 6.89
N ALA A 81 3.26 7.77 6.75
CA ALA A 81 2.07 8.55 6.43
C ALA A 81 1.74 9.57 7.54
N GLU A 82 1.84 9.18 8.81
CA GLU A 82 1.69 10.11 9.94
C GLU A 82 2.77 11.21 9.92
N ALA A 83 4.01 10.89 9.52
CA ALA A 83 5.09 11.86 9.39
C ALA A 83 4.87 12.87 8.24
N GLU A 84 4.19 12.45 7.17
CA GLU A 84 3.70 13.33 6.08
C GLU A 84 2.37 14.04 6.42
N GLU A 85 1.99 14.05 7.70
CA GLU A 85 0.75 14.67 8.22
C GLU A 85 -0.55 14.08 7.63
N PHE A 86 -0.52 12.85 7.13
CA PHE A 86 -1.76 12.19 6.74
C PHE A 86 -2.59 11.90 8.00
N THR A 87 -3.90 12.11 7.89
CA THR A 87 -4.82 11.75 8.97
C THR A 87 -5.10 10.26 8.89
N VAL A 88 -4.32 9.46 9.65
CA VAL A 88 -4.43 7.99 9.69
C VAL A 88 -5.04 7.55 11.01
N ILE A 89 -6.10 6.73 10.95
CA ILE A 89 -6.69 6.06 12.11
C ILE A 89 -6.40 4.55 12.05
N ALA A 90 -6.19 3.94 13.22
CA ALA A 90 -6.04 2.51 13.37
C ALA A 90 -7.42 1.83 13.22
N SER A 91 -7.45 0.68 12.54
CA SER A 91 -8.67 -0.12 12.43
C SER A 91 -9.03 -0.76 13.77
N TYR A 92 -10.33 -1.01 13.95
CA TYR A 92 -10.88 -1.65 15.14
C TYR A 92 -10.62 -3.17 15.10
N ALA A 93 -10.28 -3.75 16.25
CA ALA A 93 -10.15 -5.20 16.46
C ALA A 93 -9.25 -5.96 15.46
N GLY A 94 -8.31 -5.28 14.80
CA GLY A 94 -7.46 -5.89 13.77
C GLY A 94 -8.20 -6.25 12.48
N VAL A 95 -9.39 -5.70 12.25
CA VAL A 95 -10.10 -5.84 10.96
C VAL A 95 -9.20 -5.23 9.88
N GLY A 96 -8.65 -6.10 9.05
CA GLY A 96 -7.79 -5.73 7.94
C GLY A 96 -8.55 -5.71 6.61
N PRO A 97 -7.98 -5.07 5.57
CA PRO A 97 -8.58 -5.04 4.23
C PRO A 97 -8.76 -6.43 3.60
N THR A 98 -8.01 -7.44 4.05
CA THR A 98 -8.07 -8.83 3.57
C THR A 98 -9.23 -9.63 4.18
N ASN A 99 -9.76 -9.20 5.33
CA ASN A 99 -10.83 -9.90 6.05
C ASN A 99 -12.23 -9.45 5.59
N LEU A 100 -12.31 -8.52 4.63
CA LEU A 100 -13.57 -7.99 4.09
C LEU A 100 -14.24 -8.92 3.06
N GLU A 101 -13.51 -9.92 2.57
CA GLU A 101 -14.00 -10.86 1.54
C GLU A 101 -14.76 -12.05 2.14
N ASP A 102 -14.58 -12.36 3.43
CA ASP A 102 -15.28 -13.45 4.12
C ASP A 102 -16.67 -13.00 4.61
N GLU A 103 -17.73 -13.69 4.16
CA GLU A 103 -19.13 -13.33 4.46
C GLU A 103 -19.51 -13.40 5.96
N GLU A 104 -18.83 -14.24 6.76
CA GLU A 104 -19.08 -14.35 8.21
C GLU A 104 -18.55 -13.12 8.99
N ASP A 105 -17.44 -12.53 8.55
CA ASP A 105 -16.85 -11.31 9.13
C ASP A 105 -17.66 -10.06 8.77
N ARG A 106 -18.59 -10.16 7.81
CA ARG A 106 -19.58 -9.10 7.54
C ARG A 106 -20.57 -8.88 8.68
N SER A 107 -20.65 -9.76 9.68
CA SER A 107 -21.42 -9.47 10.90
C SER A 107 -20.69 -8.50 11.84
N LEU A 108 -19.35 -8.51 11.85
CA LEU A 108 -18.50 -7.53 12.55
C LEU A 108 -18.49 -6.16 11.85
N LEU A 109 -18.98 -6.08 10.60
CA LEU A 109 -19.24 -4.84 9.86
C LEU A 109 -20.43 -4.03 10.40
N ARG A 110 -21.12 -4.49 11.45
CA ARG A 110 -21.97 -3.63 12.30
C ARG A 110 -21.19 -2.99 13.46
N SER A 111 -19.86 -2.95 13.37
CA SER A 111 -19.05 -2.33 14.42
C SER A 111 -19.20 -0.81 14.41
N PRO A 112 -19.06 -0.16 15.58
CA PRO A 112 -18.89 1.29 15.73
C PRO A 112 -17.91 1.95 14.74
N MET A 113 -16.89 1.22 14.29
CA MET A 113 -15.92 1.70 13.30
C MET A 113 -16.54 1.86 11.92
N GLN A 114 -17.43 0.96 11.48
CA GLN A 114 -18.09 1.14 10.19
C GLN A 114 -18.99 2.37 10.17
N ALA A 115 -19.67 2.67 11.28
CA ALA A 115 -20.42 3.92 11.42
C ALA A 115 -19.49 5.14 11.37
N LEU A 116 -18.33 5.08 12.04
CA LEU A 116 -17.33 6.15 12.02
C LEU A 116 -16.71 6.34 10.62
N LEU A 117 -16.43 5.24 9.92
CA LEU A 117 -15.96 5.23 8.54
C LEU A 117 -17.03 5.77 7.61
N GLN A 118 -18.25 5.24 7.61
CA GLN A 118 -19.38 5.76 6.81
C GLN A 118 -19.63 7.25 7.04
N MET A 119 -19.46 7.74 8.27
CA MET A 119 -19.56 9.16 8.58
C MET A 119 -18.41 10.00 8.04
N GLY A 120 -17.16 9.55 8.16
CA GLY A 120 -16.01 10.24 7.55
C GLY A 120 -16.08 10.22 6.01
N LEU A 121 -16.66 9.16 5.46
CA LEU A 121 -16.90 8.92 4.04
C LEU A 121 -18.04 9.78 3.47
N SER A 122 -19.06 10.09 4.26
CA SER A 122 -20.12 11.03 3.89
C SER A 122 -19.58 12.44 3.56
N ALA A 123 -18.35 12.76 3.97
CA ALA A 123 -17.67 14.00 3.64
C ALA A 123 -16.73 13.91 2.41
N GLY A 124 -16.48 12.72 1.83
CA GLY A 124 -15.42 12.55 0.81
C GLY A 124 -15.45 11.29 -0.11
N GLY A 125 -16.51 10.49 -0.12
CA GLY A 125 -16.72 9.33 -1.04
C GLY A 125 -17.13 8.04 -0.31
N ASP A 126 -17.67 7.03 -1.03
CA ASP A 126 -18.43 5.90 -0.45
C ASP A 126 -17.61 4.78 0.28
N GLU A 127 -16.28 4.72 0.16
CA GLU A 127 -15.47 3.59 0.69
C GLU A 127 -14.26 3.98 1.56
N PRO A 128 -13.97 3.24 2.66
CA PRO A 128 -12.80 3.48 3.51
C PRO A 128 -11.51 3.47 2.69
N ARG A 129 -10.70 4.53 2.81
CA ARG A 129 -9.39 4.60 2.16
C ARG A 129 -8.37 3.85 3.00
N TRP A 130 -8.29 2.54 2.76
CA TRP A 130 -7.27 1.70 3.38
C TRP A 130 -5.88 2.09 2.87
N LEU A 131 -5.03 2.52 3.78
CA LEU A 131 -3.69 3.04 3.49
C LEU A 131 -2.88 2.01 2.70
N GLY A 132 -2.79 0.76 3.20
CA GLY A 132 -2.03 -0.31 2.55
C GLY A 132 -2.54 -0.70 1.15
N LEU A 133 -3.81 -0.43 0.82
CA LEU A 133 -4.37 -0.74 -0.50
C LEU A 133 -4.17 0.37 -1.54
N ARG A 134 -3.88 1.58 -1.08
CA ARG A 134 -3.93 2.81 -1.89
C ARG A 134 -2.61 3.56 -1.90
N CYS A 135 -1.72 3.28 -0.95
CA CYS A 135 -0.39 3.82 -0.85
C CYS A 135 0.60 2.67 -0.71
N PHE A 136 1.75 2.82 -1.36
CA PHE A 136 2.80 1.82 -1.40
C PHE A 136 4.13 2.45 -0.98
N MET A 137 4.86 1.74 -0.14
CA MET A 137 6.18 2.15 0.32
C MET A 137 7.00 0.88 0.62
N PRO A 138 8.04 0.56 -0.15
CA PRO A 138 8.88 -0.59 0.15
C PRO A 138 9.73 -0.35 1.40
N VAL A 139 10.06 -1.42 2.13
CA VAL A 139 11.20 -1.45 3.05
C VAL A 139 12.44 -1.88 2.27
N ALA A 140 13.56 -1.21 2.51
CA ALA A 140 14.83 -1.57 1.89
C ALA A 140 15.27 -2.99 2.31
N PRO A 141 15.75 -3.81 1.36
CA PRO A 141 16.33 -5.11 1.71
C PRO A 141 17.68 -4.93 2.40
N ASP A 142 18.17 -6.00 3.00
CA ASP A 142 19.50 -5.97 3.60
C ASP A 142 20.62 -5.95 2.53
N ALA A 143 21.87 -5.81 3.00
CA ALA A 143 23.02 -5.69 2.11
C ALA A 143 23.30 -6.98 1.31
N ASP A 144 22.95 -8.14 1.83
CA ASP A 144 23.22 -9.44 1.23
C ASP A 144 22.18 -9.74 0.14
N GLU A 145 20.91 -9.51 0.46
CA GLU A 145 19.79 -9.49 -0.48
C GLU A 145 20.05 -8.52 -1.63
N THR A 146 20.48 -7.30 -1.32
CA THR A 146 20.84 -6.29 -2.33
C THR A 146 21.93 -6.80 -3.28
N ARG A 147 22.96 -7.48 -2.77
CA ARG A 147 24.02 -8.06 -3.61
C ARG A 147 23.48 -9.20 -4.46
N GLN A 148 22.65 -10.06 -3.89
CA GLN A 148 22.06 -11.21 -4.58
C GLN A 148 21.15 -10.79 -5.75
N TRP A 149 20.34 -9.74 -5.58
CA TRP A 149 19.32 -9.35 -6.58
C TRP A 149 19.82 -8.36 -7.62
N ARG A 150 20.99 -7.73 -7.39
CA ARG A 150 21.59 -6.74 -8.29
C ARG A 150 21.72 -7.22 -9.74
N PRO A 151 22.16 -8.46 -10.05
CA PRO A 151 22.28 -8.90 -11.44
C PRO A 151 20.96 -8.81 -12.21
N LEU A 152 19.85 -9.24 -11.60
CA LEU A 152 18.52 -9.17 -12.22
C LEU A 152 18.06 -7.71 -12.37
N ALA A 153 18.23 -6.88 -11.35
CA ALA A 153 17.91 -5.45 -11.42
C ALA A 153 18.65 -4.74 -12.57
N THR A 154 19.95 -4.96 -12.71
CA THR A 154 20.77 -4.37 -13.79
C THR A 154 20.31 -4.82 -15.18
N HIS A 155 19.88 -6.08 -15.34
CA HIS A 155 19.37 -6.55 -16.64
C HIS A 155 17.99 -5.97 -16.95
N VAL A 156 17.13 -5.79 -15.94
CA VAL A 156 15.86 -5.07 -16.10
C VAL A 156 16.10 -3.64 -16.56
N GLU A 157 17.05 -2.93 -15.94
CA GLU A 157 17.41 -1.57 -16.34
C GLU A 157 17.88 -1.50 -17.79
N ARG A 158 18.79 -2.41 -18.17
CA ARG A 158 19.37 -2.43 -19.51
C ARG A 158 18.34 -2.74 -20.60
N ILE A 159 17.41 -3.67 -20.37
CA ILE A 159 16.32 -3.95 -21.32
C ILE A 159 15.42 -2.73 -21.47
N LEU A 160 15.03 -2.08 -20.37
CA LEU A 160 14.20 -0.89 -20.42
C LEU A 160 14.88 0.28 -21.15
N ASP A 161 16.18 0.46 -20.95
CA ASP A 161 16.98 1.47 -21.66
C ASP A 161 17.05 1.18 -23.18
N LEU A 162 17.28 -0.07 -23.58
CA LEU A 162 17.23 -0.50 -24.99
C LEU A 162 15.86 -0.25 -25.64
N CYS A 163 14.78 -0.27 -24.86
CA CYS A 163 13.43 0.06 -25.29
C CYS A 163 13.05 1.53 -25.05
N ALA A 164 14.03 2.42 -24.85
CA ALA A 164 13.87 3.87 -24.66
C ALA A 164 13.02 4.30 -23.45
N TYR A 165 12.84 3.43 -22.45
CA TYR A 165 12.21 3.81 -21.18
C TYR A 165 13.19 4.54 -20.28
N LYS A 166 12.75 5.66 -19.71
CA LYS A 166 13.56 6.47 -18.79
C LYS A 166 13.28 6.09 -17.35
N ILE A 167 14.17 5.30 -16.77
CA ILE A 167 14.13 4.96 -15.34
C ILE A 167 15.37 5.47 -14.62
N ASP A 168 15.23 5.81 -13.35
CA ASP A 168 16.35 6.21 -12.48
C ASP A 168 17.11 4.99 -11.93
N GLY A 169 16.47 3.83 -11.97
CA GLY A 169 17.05 2.55 -11.62
C GLY A 169 15.96 1.51 -11.39
N CYS A 170 16.38 0.28 -11.10
CA CYS A 170 15.55 -0.82 -10.70
C CYS A 170 16.01 -1.31 -9.32
N ARG A 171 15.08 -1.41 -8.37
CA ARG A 171 15.36 -1.83 -7.00
C ARG A 171 14.34 -2.86 -6.56
N PHE A 172 14.76 -3.71 -5.64
CA PHE A 172 13.86 -4.62 -4.94
C PHE A 172 13.56 -4.06 -3.56
N GLY A 173 12.39 -4.36 -3.03
CA GLY A 173 12.01 -4.02 -1.67
C GLY A 173 10.91 -4.92 -1.14
N HIS A 174 10.77 -4.94 0.18
CA HIS A 174 9.74 -5.71 0.88
C HIS A 174 8.51 -4.84 1.10
N PHE A 175 7.38 -5.26 0.56
CA PHE A 175 6.12 -4.55 0.74
C PHE A 175 5.30 -5.14 1.88
N ALA A 176 5.37 -6.46 2.10
CA ALA A 176 4.63 -7.10 3.18
C ALA A 176 5.06 -6.54 4.55
N GLY A 177 6.37 -6.39 4.77
CA GLY A 177 6.93 -5.79 5.99
C GLY A 177 6.58 -4.32 6.19
N SER A 178 6.24 -3.59 5.13
CA SER A 178 5.85 -2.17 5.21
C SER A 178 4.38 -1.97 5.60
N GLY A 179 3.52 -2.97 5.42
CA GLY A 179 2.05 -2.85 5.46
C GLY A 179 1.42 -2.44 4.12
N SER A 180 2.20 -2.32 3.04
CA SER A 180 1.71 -2.09 1.67
C SER A 180 1.18 -3.38 1.05
N LEU A 181 0.05 -3.30 0.33
CA LEU A 181 -0.62 -4.43 -0.30
C LEU A 181 -0.79 -4.17 -1.80
N LEU A 182 0.10 -4.76 -2.60
CA LEU A 182 0.18 -4.55 -4.04
C LEU A 182 -0.93 -5.20 -4.87
N ARG A 183 -1.79 -6.03 -4.27
CA ARG A 183 -2.88 -6.77 -4.94
C ARG A 183 -2.41 -7.52 -6.21
N GLY A 184 -1.37 -8.33 -6.07
CA GLY A 184 -0.83 -9.15 -7.16
C GLY A 184 0.07 -8.43 -8.16
N ARG A 185 0.37 -7.14 -7.94
CA ARG A 185 1.41 -6.45 -8.72
C ARG A 185 2.78 -6.92 -8.28
N VAL A 186 3.63 -7.26 -9.24
CA VAL A 186 5.03 -7.63 -8.98
C VAL A 186 5.96 -6.44 -8.79
N ALA A 187 5.54 -5.25 -9.26
CA ALA A 187 6.35 -4.04 -9.24
C ALA A 187 5.49 -2.77 -9.36
N ILE A 188 6.06 -1.65 -8.92
CA ILE A 188 5.53 -0.29 -9.04
C ILE A 188 6.61 0.68 -9.51
N SER A 189 6.23 1.89 -9.91
CA SER A 189 7.18 2.98 -10.14
C SER A 189 7.09 4.06 -9.05
N GLN A 190 8.23 4.52 -8.55
CA GLN A 190 8.34 5.58 -7.56
C GLN A 190 9.21 6.73 -8.09
N ARG A 191 9.04 7.96 -7.61
CA ARG A 191 9.98 9.06 -7.90
C ARG A 191 11.31 8.77 -7.24
N GLU A 192 11.26 8.41 -5.96
CA GLU A 192 12.40 8.01 -5.14
C GLU A 192 12.09 6.69 -4.45
N PHE A 193 13.11 5.84 -4.27
CA PHE A 193 12.91 4.56 -3.60
C PHE A 193 12.52 4.76 -2.13
N GLY A 194 11.43 4.12 -1.70
CA GLY A 194 11.00 4.18 -0.31
C GLY A 194 10.12 5.39 0.03
N GLU A 195 9.77 6.24 -0.94
CA GLU A 195 8.74 7.27 -0.73
C GLU A 195 7.35 6.63 -0.61
N ILE A 196 6.38 7.37 -0.04
CA ILE A 196 4.97 6.99 -0.15
C ILE A 196 4.48 7.27 -1.58
N THR A 197 4.08 6.22 -2.30
CA THR A 197 3.53 6.36 -3.65
C THR A 197 2.06 5.96 -3.68
N ARG A 198 1.19 6.85 -4.15
CA ARG A 198 -0.23 6.54 -4.35
C ARG A 198 -0.42 5.53 -5.48
N GLN A 199 -1.45 4.70 -5.36
CA GLN A 199 -1.77 3.62 -6.31
C GLN A 199 -1.93 4.13 -7.75
N ALA A 200 -2.53 5.32 -7.92
CA ALA A 200 -2.72 5.96 -9.21
C ALA A 200 -1.39 6.32 -9.90
N ASP A 201 -0.36 6.66 -9.12
CA ASP A 201 0.95 7.09 -9.61
C ASP A 201 1.95 5.93 -9.77
N ALA A 202 1.66 4.80 -9.13
CA ALA A 202 2.53 3.63 -9.01
C ALA A 202 2.74 2.85 -10.33
N GLY A 203 2.38 3.41 -11.48
CA GLY A 203 2.16 2.67 -12.72
C GLY A 203 2.73 3.18 -14.01
N ALA A 204 3.18 4.41 -14.03
CA ALA A 204 3.73 5.00 -15.22
C ALA A 204 5.25 4.88 -15.19
N LEU A 205 5.84 4.43 -16.28
CA LEU A 205 7.23 4.73 -16.61
C LEU A 205 7.23 5.85 -17.65
N GLY A 206 8.23 6.73 -17.58
CA GLY A 206 8.34 7.84 -18.53
C GLY A 206 8.92 7.38 -19.87
N THR A 207 8.25 7.70 -20.97
CA THR A 207 8.74 7.48 -22.34
C THR A 207 8.99 8.79 -23.10
N GLY A 208 8.66 9.95 -22.51
CA GLY A 208 8.74 11.26 -23.16
C GLY A 208 10.05 12.02 -22.91
N LEU A 209 10.33 13.03 -23.74
CA LEU A 209 11.47 13.93 -23.55
C LEU A 209 11.42 14.67 -22.20
N PHE A 210 10.21 15.03 -21.75
CA PHE A 210 9.97 15.79 -20.53
C PHE A 210 9.48 14.95 -19.34
N THR A 211 9.37 13.62 -19.49
CA THR A 211 8.96 12.77 -18.37
C THR A 211 10.12 12.61 -17.40
N ARG A 212 9.86 12.84 -16.11
CA ARG A 212 10.83 12.61 -15.04
C ARG A 212 11.17 11.12 -14.96
N ARG A 213 12.44 10.81 -14.69
CA ARG A 213 12.89 9.44 -14.40
C ARG A 213 12.21 8.96 -13.10
N ARG A 214 11.93 7.66 -13.03
CA ARG A 214 11.33 6.99 -11.87
C ARG A 214 12.11 5.72 -11.56
N VAL A 215 12.15 5.33 -10.29
CA VAL A 215 12.67 4.03 -9.87
C VAL A 215 11.60 2.97 -10.11
N LEU A 216 11.94 1.89 -10.80
CA LEU A 216 11.12 0.68 -10.84
C LEU A 216 11.39 -0.13 -9.58
N VAL A 217 10.39 -0.32 -8.74
CA VAL A 217 10.50 -1.06 -7.48
C VAL A 217 9.78 -2.39 -7.59
N ILE A 218 10.52 -3.48 -7.40
CA ILE A 218 10.09 -4.87 -7.48
C ILE A 218 9.75 -5.36 -6.09
N ASP A 219 8.61 -6.03 -5.95
CA ASP A 219 8.21 -6.69 -4.72
C ASP A 219 8.99 -8.00 -4.51
N ALA A 220 9.96 -7.97 -3.61
CA ALA A 220 10.76 -9.15 -3.26
C ALA A 220 9.93 -10.24 -2.56
N ASP A 221 8.80 -9.88 -1.96
CA ASP A 221 7.91 -10.81 -1.26
C ASP A 221 7.01 -11.58 -2.23
N HIS A 222 6.88 -11.11 -3.47
CA HIS A 222 5.97 -11.69 -4.45
C HIS A 222 6.44 -13.10 -4.89
N PRO A 223 5.59 -14.14 -4.83
CA PRO A 223 5.98 -15.51 -5.15
C PRO A 223 6.62 -15.66 -6.54
N VAL A 224 6.04 -15.00 -7.56
CA VAL A 224 6.58 -15.01 -8.93
C VAL A 224 7.99 -14.40 -8.98
N VAL A 225 8.26 -13.35 -8.21
CA VAL A 225 9.59 -12.71 -8.19
C VAL A 225 10.63 -13.67 -7.62
N ARG A 226 10.30 -14.46 -6.59
CA ARG A 226 11.19 -15.53 -6.08
C ARG A 226 11.51 -16.57 -7.13
N THR A 227 10.53 -16.99 -7.94
CA THR A 227 10.75 -17.89 -9.08
C THR A 227 11.69 -17.25 -10.12
N LEU A 228 11.49 -15.98 -10.46
CA LEU A 228 12.32 -15.27 -11.43
C LEU A 228 13.74 -15.05 -10.93
N LEU A 229 13.94 -14.83 -9.62
CA LEU A 229 15.27 -14.80 -9.01
C LEU A 229 16.00 -16.14 -9.19
N GLY A 230 15.31 -17.26 -9.00
CA GLY A 230 15.87 -18.58 -9.28
C GLY A 230 16.22 -18.80 -10.76
N LEU A 231 15.34 -18.37 -11.68
CA LEU A 231 15.61 -18.41 -13.13
C LEU A 231 16.81 -17.55 -13.52
N SER A 232 16.98 -16.41 -12.87
CA SER A 232 18.03 -15.43 -13.17
C SER A 232 19.45 -15.98 -12.99
N LEU A 233 19.61 -17.06 -12.22
CA LEU A 233 20.88 -17.75 -12.05
C LEU A 233 21.41 -18.38 -13.34
N ARG A 234 20.54 -18.65 -14.32
CA ARG A 234 20.89 -19.30 -15.60
C ARG A 234 20.50 -18.47 -16.82
N GLU A 235 19.35 -17.83 -16.76
CA GLU A 235 18.76 -17.08 -17.87
C GLU A 235 18.26 -15.71 -17.36
N VAL A 236 19.22 -14.85 -16.96
CA VAL A 236 18.94 -13.53 -16.38
C VAL A 236 18.18 -12.60 -17.33
N GLU A 237 18.44 -12.67 -18.63
CA GLU A 237 17.75 -11.86 -19.64
C GLU A 237 16.28 -12.26 -19.76
N LEU A 238 15.99 -13.57 -19.75
CA LEU A 238 14.63 -14.07 -19.76
C LEU A 238 13.89 -13.70 -18.48
N ALA A 239 14.54 -13.84 -17.32
CA ALA A 239 13.95 -13.45 -16.04
C ALA A 239 13.62 -11.95 -15.99
N ALA A 240 14.53 -11.10 -16.49
CA ALA A 240 14.34 -9.66 -16.58
C ALA A 240 13.19 -9.28 -17.51
N TYR A 241 13.13 -9.90 -18.71
CA TYR A 241 12.01 -9.72 -19.65
C TYR A 241 10.66 -10.08 -19.01
N GLN A 242 10.55 -11.24 -18.37
CA GLN A 242 9.31 -11.67 -17.72
C GLN A 242 8.89 -10.71 -16.61
N LEU A 243 9.84 -10.20 -15.85
CA LEU A 243 9.57 -9.24 -14.79
C LEU A 243 9.02 -7.92 -15.34
N ILE A 244 9.64 -7.37 -16.39
CA ILE A 244 9.17 -6.16 -17.06
C ILE A 244 7.78 -6.38 -17.65
N LYS A 245 7.55 -7.52 -18.30
CA LYS A 245 6.24 -7.89 -18.84
C LYS A 245 5.17 -7.88 -17.76
N LEU A 246 5.42 -8.51 -16.62
CA LEU A 246 4.50 -8.55 -15.49
C LEU A 246 4.21 -7.17 -14.89
N PHE A 247 5.15 -6.21 -14.97
CA PHE A 247 4.89 -4.82 -14.57
C PHE A 247 3.87 -4.13 -15.49
N PHE A 248 3.94 -4.37 -16.80
CA PHE A 248 3.03 -3.79 -17.79
C PHE A 248 1.67 -4.50 -17.88
N VAL A 249 1.61 -5.79 -17.51
CA VAL A 249 0.35 -6.57 -17.45
C VAL A 249 -0.47 -6.10 -16.23
N ARG A 250 -1.33 -5.09 -16.42
CA ARG A 250 -2.18 -4.51 -15.35
C ARG A 250 -3.66 -4.81 -15.57
N GLY A 251 -4.04 -6.07 -15.42
CA GLY A 251 -5.42 -6.53 -15.62
C GLY A 251 -5.85 -6.67 -17.09
N ALA A 252 -4.94 -6.39 -18.03
CA ALA A 252 -5.09 -6.60 -19.46
C ALA A 252 -3.77 -7.12 -20.06
N ALA A 253 -3.79 -7.48 -21.35
CA ALA A 253 -2.60 -7.89 -22.07
C ALA A 253 -1.62 -6.72 -22.27
N ILE A 254 -0.33 -7.05 -22.35
CA ILE A 254 0.69 -6.12 -22.84
C ILE A 254 0.46 -5.83 -24.34
N GLU A 255 0.76 -4.60 -24.76
CA GLU A 255 0.72 -4.25 -26.17
C GLU A 255 1.71 -5.13 -26.97
N PRO A 256 1.28 -5.77 -28.08
CA PRO A 256 2.13 -6.70 -28.82
C PRO A 256 3.46 -6.10 -29.30
N GLU A 257 3.45 -4.84 -29.75
CA GLU A 257 4.66 -4.14 -30.20
C GLU A 257 5.66 -3.97 -29.05
N LEU A 258 5.17 -3.54 -27.88
CA LEU A 258 6.00 -3.43 -26.68
C LEU A 258 6.57 -4.78 -26.25
N ASP A 259 5.75 -5.84 -26.21
CA ASP A 259 6.20 -7.18 -25.84
C ASP A 259 7.26 -7.71 -26.81
N SER A 260 7.07 -7.48 -28.11
CA SER A 260 8.03 -7.84 -29.14
C SER A 260 9.36 -7.10 -28.94
N ASN A 261 9.33 -5.78 -28.70
CA ASN A 261 10.53 -4.99 -28.47
C ASN A 261 11.31 -5.46 -27.22
N LEU A 262 10.60 -5.72 -26.13
CA LEU A 262 11.20 -6.24 -24.89
C LEU A 262 11.83 -7.62 -25.12
N ALA A 263 11.14 -8.52 -25.83
CA ALA A 263 11.64 -9.84 -26.15
C ALA A 263 12.88 -9.78 -27.06
N SER A 264 12.88 -8.92 -28.07
CA SER A 264 14.02 -8.69 -28.96
C SER A 264 15.24 -8.16 -28.20
N ALA A 265 15.05 -7.17 -27.32
CA ALA A 265 16.14 -6.62 -26.49
C ALA A 265 16.74 -7.70 -25.56
N ALA A 266 15.90 -8.50 -24.91
CA ALA A 266 16.35 -9.60 -24.06
C ALA A 266 17.12 -10.67 -24.85
N MET A 267 16.64 -11.05 -26.03
CA MET A 267 17.31 -12.02 -26.89
C MET A 267 18.67 -11.50 -27.36
N GLN A 268 18.74 -10.23 -27.79
CA GLN A 268 20.00 -9.61 -28.21
C GLN A 268 21.04 -9.62 -27.08
N MET A 269 20.63 -9.29 -25.85
CA MET A 269 21.51 -9.37 -24.68
C MET A 269 21.99 -10.80 -24.42
N ARG A 270 21.10 -11.79 -24.56
CA ARG A 270 21.45 -13.21 -24.39
C ARG A 270 22.46 -13.67 -25.44
N GLU A 271 22.28 -13.29 -26.71
CA GLU A 271 23.20 -13.64 -27.79
C GLU A 271 24.58 -13.00 -27.61
N GLN A 272 24.66 -11.80 -27.02
CA GLN A 272 25.94 -11.18 -26.66
C GLN A 272 26.68 -11.94 -25.55
N ARG A 273 25.96 -12.44 -24.54
CA ARG A 273 26.54 -13.24 -23.45
C ARG A 273 26.94 -14.65 -23.89
N CYS A 274 26.13 -15.26 -24.75
CA CYS A 274 26.28 -16.63 -25.22
C CYS A 274 26.22 -16.67 -26.76
N PRO A 275 27.30 -16.26 -27.46
CA PRO A 275 27.31 -16.27 -28.92
C PRO A 275 27.11 -17.69 -29.44
N ARG A 276 26.33 -17.82 -30.51
CA ARG A 276 26.13 -19.12 -31.16
C ARG A 276 27.49 -19.63 -31.66
N PRO A 277 27.78 -20.94 -31.54
CA PRO A 277 28.94 -21.52 -32.18
C PRO A 277 28.88 -21.20 -33.68
N GLN A 278 29.96 -20.66 -34.24
CA GLN A 278 30.08 -20.50 -35.68
C GLN A 278 30.14 -21.91 -36.28
N SER A 279 29.04 -22.34 -36.91
CA SER A 279 28.95 -23.59 -37.67
C SER A 279 29.63 -23.45 -39.02
#